data_AF-A0A357CV49-F1
#
_entry.id   AF-A0A357CV49-F1
#
_cell.length_a   1.000
_cell.length_b   1.000
_cell.length_c   1.000
_cell.angle_alpha   90.00
_cell.angle_beta   90.00
_cell.angle_gamma   90.00
#
_symmetry.space_group_name_H-M   'P 1'
#
loop_
_entity.id
_entity.type
_entity.pdbx_description
1 polymer ?
#
loop_
_entity_poly.entity_id
_entity_poly.type
_entity_poly.pdbx_seq_one_letter_code
_entity_poly.pdbx_strand_id
1 'polypeptide(L)'
;MPPFGRAKDILPAVERAKKGAVLTPRELLDIASLLRSVSSVKKYALAKSEENSVLDRYFSQLAENPQLEKKISNAIAAEDIISDNASDRLYKIRRDIKKCENSVKDALASFTSGAYSKYLQENLITMRSGRYVIPV
;
A
#
# COMPACT_ATOMS: atom_id res chain seq x y z
N MET A 1 22.53 0.47 18.71
CA MET A 1 21.24 1.06 19.10
C MET A 1 20.33 1.02 17.88
N PRO A 2 19.05 0.64 18.02
CA PRO A 2 18.11 0.74 16.91
C PRO A 2 18.00 2.22 16.49
N PRO A 3 17.91 2.53 15.19
CA PRO A 3 17.67 3.89 14.76
C PRO A 3 16.32 4.32 15.31
N PHE A 4 16.31 5.40 16.08
CA PHE A 4 15.11 6.19 16.28
C PHE A 4 14.79 6.80 14.90
N GLY A 5 14.09 6.04 14.06
CA GLY A 5 13.51 6.58 12.83
C GLY A 5 12.74 7.84 13.20
N ARG A 6 12.69 8.84 12.30
CA ARG A 6 12.01 10.12 12.51
C ARG A 6 10.64 9.89 13.16
N ALA A 7 10.57 10.03 14.49
CA ALA A 7 9.36 9.88 15.26
C ALA A 7 8.56 11.16 14.99
N LYS A 8 7.65 11.07 14.03
CA LYS A 8 6.70 12.15 13.78
C LYS A 8 5.65 12.15 14.87
N ASP A 9 5.18 13.34 15.20
CA ASP A 9 4.08 13.47 16.14
C ASP A 9 2.78 12.96 15.51
N ILE A 10 2.30 11.83 16.02
CA ILE A 10 1.04 11.19 15.58
C ILE A 10 -0.13 11.53 16.50
N LEU A 11 0.08 12.23 17.62
CA LEU A 11 -1.00 12.63 18.54
C LEU A 11 -2.17 13.33 17.83
N PRO A 12 -1.96 14.34 16.95
CA PRO A 12 -3.07 15.00 16.29
C PRO A 12 -3.85 14.06 15.36
N ALA A 13 -3.15 13.10 14.73
CA ALA A 13 -3.78 12.10 13.88
C ALA A 13 -4.62 11.11 14.73
N VAL A 14 -4.08 10.64 15.84
CA VAL A 14 -4.76 9.71 16.76
C VAL A 14 -5.99 10.36 17.42
N GLU A 15 -5.90 11.63 17.83
CA GLU A 15 -7.04 12.36 18.38
C GLU A 15 -8.17 12.53 17.35
N ARG A 16 -7.82 12.81 16.10
CA ARG A 16 -8.78 12.86 14.99
C ARG A 16 -9.42 11.50 14.75
N ALA A 17 -8.63 10.43 14.74
CA ALA A 17 -9.13 9.07 14.59
C ALA A 17 -10.08 8.68 15.72
N LYS A 18 -9.79 9.10 16.97
CA LYS A 18 -10.68 8.88 18.13
C LYS A 18 -12.04 9.57 17.96
N LYS A 19 -12.09 10.70 17.24
CA LYS A 19 -13.33 11.41 16.90
C LYS A 19 -14.05 10.82 15.68
N GLY A 20 -13.56 9.71 15.11
CA GLY A 20 -14.13 9.05 13.94
C GLY A 20 -13.70 9.66 12.60
N ALA A 21 -12.69 10.53 12.59
CA ALA A 21 -12.17 11.08 11.34
C ALA A 21 -11.38 10.03 10.55
N VAL A 22 -11.45 10.11 9.22
CA VAL A 22 -10.63 9.30 8.33
C VAL A 22 -9.21 9.87 8.31
N LEU A 23 -8.23 8.98 8.45
CA LEU A 23 -6.81 9.29 8.37
C LEU A 23 -6.34 9.21 6.92
N THR A 24 -5.40 10.08 6.56
CA THR A 24 -4.72 10.02 5.27
C THR A 24 -3.72 8.86 5.23
N PRO A 25 -3.37 8.33 4.04
CA PRO A 25 -2.37 7.27 3.93
C PRO A 25 -1.02 7.65 4.54
N ARG A 26 -0.62 8.91 4.41
CA ARG A 26 0.60 9.46 5.02
C ARG A 26 0.58 9.36 6.55
N GLU A 27 -0.51 9.80 7.18
CA GLU A 27 -0.68 9.70 8.63
C GLU A 27 -0.64 8.23 9.10
N LEU A 28 -1.26 7.32 8.35
CA LEU A 28 -1.22 5.89 8.66
C LEU A 28 0.20 5.31 8.56
N LEU A 29 0.95 5.67 7.51
CA LEU A 29 2.35 5.26 7.36
C LEU A 29 3.24 5.81 8.49
N ASP A 30 2.98 7.04 8.93
CA ASP A 30 3.69 7.65 10.06
C ASP A 30 3.41 6.89 11.38
N ILE A 31 2.17 6.48 11.61
CA ILE A 31 1.79 5.60 12.74
C ILE A 31 2.49 4.24 12.64
N ALA A 32 2.52 3.62 11.45
CA ALA A 32 3.20 2.34 11.24
C ALA A 32 4.72 2.43 11.49
N SER A 33 5.35 3.52 11.04
CA SER A 33 6.77 3.80 11.29
C SER A 33 7.06 3.89 12.79
N LEU A 34 6.23 4.61 13.55
CA LEU A 34 6.38 4.74 14.99
C LEU A 34 6.20 3.38 15.70
N LEU A 35 5.18 2.60 15.35
CA LEU A 35 4.97 1.25 15.89
C LEU A 35 6.17 0.32 15.62
N ARG A 36 6.80 0.44 14.45
CA ARG A 36 8.00 -0.33 14.08
C ARG A 36 9.21 0.08 14.93
N SER A 37 9.40 1.38 15.15
CA SER A 37 10.45 1.90 16.04
C SER A 37 10.23 1.40 17.47
N VAL A 38 8.99 1.43 17.98
CA VAL A 38 8.65 0.91 19.31
C VAL A 38 8.99 -0.58 19.45
N SER A 39 8.62 -1.42 18.48
CA SER A 39 8.97 -2.85 18.50
C SER A 39 10.49 -3.07 18.46
N SER A 40 11.22 -2.27 17.68
CA SER A 40 12.69 -2.35 17.59
C SER A 40 13.37 -1.95 18.91
N VAL A 41 12.87 -0.90 19.57
CA VAL A 41 13.35 -0.45 20.88
C VAL A 41 13.07 -1.49 21.96
N LYS A 42 11.87 -2.08 21.96
CA LYS A 42 11.51 -3.13 22.93
C LYS A 42 12.35 -4.40 22.77
N LYS A 43 12.61 -4.83 21.53
CA LYS A 43 13.54 -5.94 21.24
C LYS A 43 14.96 -5.64 21.70
N TYR A 44 15.43 -4.41 21.51
CA TYR A 44 16.74 -3.98 21.98
C TYR A 44 16.85 -4.02 23.50
N ALA A 45 15.81 -3.55 24.21
CA ALA A 45 15.75 -3.59 25.67
C ALA A 45 15.82 -5.03 26.20
N LEU A 46 15.04 -5.94 25.61
CA LEU A 46 15.05 -7.37 25.97
C LEU A 46 16.41 -8.05 25.72
N ALA A 47 17.11 -7.66 24.66
CA ALA A 47 18.43 -8.21 24.34
C ALA A 47 19.54 -7.74 25.29
N LYS A 48 19.29 -6.70 26.10
CA LYS A 48 20.28 -6.07 26.97
C LYS A 48 19.91 -6.13 28.46
N SER A 49 18.89 -6.91 28.81
CA SER A 49 18.34 -7.04 30.17
C SER A 49 19.24 -7.77 31.18
N GLU A 50 20.55 -7.89 30.93
CA GLU A 50 21.50 -8.48 31.88
C GLU A 50 21.80 -7.54 33.07
N GLU A 51 21.54 -6.24 32.93
CA GLU A 51 21.61 -5.26 34.01
C GLU A 51 20.26 -4.54 34.15
N ASN A 52 19.64 -4.65 35.34
CA ASN A 52 18.43 -3.90 35.69
C ASN A 52 18.70 -2.39 35.55
N SER A 53 18.26 -1.81 34.44
CA SER A 53 18.50 -0.41 34.13
C SER A 53 17.32 0.41 34.65
N VAL A 54 17.59 1.64 35.09
CA VAL A 54 16.54 2.65 35.35
C VAL A 54 15.62 2.88 34.13
N LEU A 55 16.08 2.50 32.94
CA LEU A 55 15.33 2.58 31.68
C LEU A 55 14.26 1.48 31.51
N ASP A 56 14.33 0.38 32.27
CA ASP A 56 13.39 -0.75 32.13
C ASP A 56 11.94 -0.34 32.43
N ARG A 57 11.75 0.61 33.34
CA ARG A 57 10.44 1.21 33.63
C ARG A 57 9.85 1.98 32.44
N TYR A 58 10.67 2.56 31.59
CA TYR A 58 10.21 3.25 30.39
C TYR A 58 9.92 2.25 29.26
N PHE A 59 10.74 1.20 29.13
CA PHE A 59 10.48 0.14 28.16
C PHE A 59 9.22 -0.66 28.45
N SER A 60 8.84 -0.84 29.72
CA SER A 60 7.61 -1.55 30.10
C SER A 60 6.33 -0.77 29.76
N GLN A 61 6.40 0.56 29.62
CA GLN A 61 5.27 1.41 29.21
C GLN A 61 5.05 1.40 27.68
N LEU A 62 5.99 0.86 26.90
CA LEU A 62 5.86 0.78 25.46
C LEU A 62 4.89 -0.34 25.04
N ALA A 63 3.72 0.06 24.55
CA ALA A 63 2.76 -0.84 23.93
C ALA A 63 3.11 -1.07 22.46
N GLU A 64 3.41 -2.32 22.10
CA GLU A 64 3.62 -2.71 20.70
C GLU A 64 2.32 -3.25 20.09
N ASN A 65 2.07 -2.90 18.82
CA ASN A 65 0.97 -3.46 18.05
C ASN A 65 1.46 -3.90 16.66
N PRO A 66 2.17 -5.05 16.58
CA PRO A 66 2.72 -5.55 15.32
C PRO A 66 1.63 -5.95 14.32
N GLN A 67 0.42 -6.30 14.80
CA GLN A 67 -0.69 -6.63 13.91
C GLN A 67 -1.19 -5.38 13.17
N LEU A 68 -1.31 -4.24 13.86
CA LEU A 68 -1.72 -2.98 13.26
C LEU A 68 -0.65 -2.45 12.29
N GLU A 69 0.63 -2.50 12.68
CA GLU A 69 1.76 -2.09 11.83
C GLU A 69 1.79 -2.88 10.51
N LYS A 70 1.62 -4.21 10.56
CA LYS A 70 1.53 -5.06 9.37
C LYS A 70 0.31 -4.76 8.53
N LYS A 71 -0.87 -4.58 9.16
CA LYS A 71 -2.10 -4.25 8.42
C LYS A 71 -1.95 -2.96 7.62
N ILE A 72 -1.39 -1.92 8.23
CA ILE A 72 -1.16 -0.64 7.56
C ILE A 72 -0.14 -0.79 6.43
N SER A 73 1.01 -1.42 6.71
CA SER A 73 2.09 -1.61 5.73
C SER A 73 1.67 -2.48 4.55
N ASN A 74 0.79 -3.46 4.77
CA ASN A 74 0.26 -4.31 3.69
C ASN A 74 -0.78 -3.59 2.83
N ALA A 75 -1.57 -2.70 3.44
CA ALA A 75 -2.62 -1.96 2.75
C ALA A 75 -2.07 -0.76 1.96
N ILE A 76 -1.02 -0.12 2.46
CA ILE A 76 -0.45 1.11 1.90
C ILE A 76 0.99 0.84 1.49
N ALA A 77 1.24 0.77 0.18
CA ALA A 77 2.57 0.55 -0.37
C ALA A 77 3.41 1.84 -0.37
N ALA A 78 2.78 2.99 -0.63
CA ALA A 78 3.38 4.31 -0.56
C ALA A 78 2.32 5.38 -0.25
N GLU A 79 2.71 6.64 0.02
CA GLU A 79 1.78 7.73 0.35
C GLU A 79 0.62 7.86 -0.66
N ASP A 80 0.88 7.62 -1.95
CA ASP A 80 -0.12 7.69 -3.03
C ASP A 80 -0.53 6.32 -3.59
N ILE A 81 0.02 5.21 -3.07
CA ILE A 81 -0.14 3.87 -3.65
C ILE A 81 -0.79 2.94 -2.63
N ILE A 82 -2.07 2.63 -2.87
CA ILE A 82 -2.79 1.59 -2.13
C ILE A 82 -2.52 0.23 -2.79
N SER A 83 -2.07 -0.71 -1.97
CA SER A 83 -1.80 -2.09 -2.38
C SER A 83 -3.05 -2.77 -2.94
N ASP A 84 -2.88 -3.60 -3.98
CA ASP A 84 -3.96 -4.46 -4.48
C ASP A 84 -4.51 -5.38 -3.39
N ASN A 85 -3.64 -5.75 -2.44
CA ASN A 85 -3.95 -6.64 -1.32
C ASN A 85 -4.46 -5.88 -0.08
N ALA A 86 -4.81 -4.59 -0.21
CA ALA A 86 -5.37 -3.83 0.91
C ALA A 86 -6.70 -4.41 1.43
N SER A 87 -7.47 -5.06 0.55
CA SER A 87 -8.58 -5.93 0.96
C SER A 87 -8.85 -7.00 -0.10
N ASP A 88 -9.37 -8.15 0.32
CA ASP A 88 -9.74 -9.24 -0.60
C ASP A 88 -10.78 -8.79 -1.64
N ARG A 89 -11.67 -7.85 -1.26
CA ARG A 89 -12.66 -7.27 -2.17
C ARG A 89 -11.99 -6.39 -3.23
N LEU A 90 -11.06 -5.52 -2.82
CA LEU A 90 -10.31 -4.66 -3.75
C LEU A 90 -9.49 -5.50 -4.73
N TYR A 91 -8.82 -6.53 -4.22
CA TYR A 91 -8.05 -7.46 -5.04
C TYR A 91 -8.91 -8.12 -6.13
N LYS A 92 -10.10 -8.63 -5.75
CA LYS A 92 -11.06 -9.22 -6.70
C LYS A 92 -11.47 -8.22 -7.78
N ILE A 93 -11.87 -7.02 -7.38
CA ILE A 93 -12.30 -5.96 -8.31
C ILE A 93 -11.18 -5.60 -9.29
N ARG A 94 -9.96 -5.36 -8.80
CA ARG A 94 -8.81 -5.03 -9.66
C ARG A 94 -8.45 -6.17 -10.61
N ARG A 95 -8.55 -7.42 -10.14
CA ARG A 95 -8.34 -8.61 -10.99
C ARG A 95 -9.39 -8.70 -12.09
N ASP A 96 -10.65 -8.42 -11.78
CA ASP A 96 -11.74 -8.49 -12.77
C ASP A 96 -11.67 -7.36 -13.79
N ILE A 97 -11.26 -6.14 -13.39
CA ILE A 97 -10.92 -5.06 -14.32
C ILE A 97 -9.82 -5.51 -15.30
N LYS A 98 -8.72 -6.08 -14.78
CA LYS A 98 -7.61 -6.53 -15.61
C LYS A 98 -7.99 -7.66 -16.56
N LYS A 99 -8.88 -8.58 -16.14
CA LYS A 99 -9.43 -9.61 -17.03
C LYS A 99 -10.25 -8.98 -18.15
N CYS A 100 -11.14 -8.04 -17.83
CA CYS A 100 -11.96 -7.34 -18.82
C CYS A 100 -11.08 -6.59 -19.84
N GLU A 101 -10.07 -5.86 -19.37
CA GLU A 101 -9.09 -5.18 -20.24
C GLU A 101 -8.35 -6.15 -21.16
N ASN A 102 -7.93 -7.31 -20.65
CA ASN A 102 -7.30 -8.33 -21.48
C ASN A 102 -8.27 -8.90 -22.52
N SER A 103 -9.51 -9.21 -22.15
CA SER A 103 -10.52 -9.68 -23.10
C SER A 103 -10.81 -8.66 -24.21
N VAL A 104 -10.83 -7.36 -23.88
CA VAL A 104 -10.97 -6.28 -24.87
C VAL A 104 -9.76 -6.22 -25.79
N LYS A 105 -8.53 -6.32 -25.24
CA LYS A 105 -7.30 -6.37 -26.04
C LYS A 105 -7.25 -7.60 -26.95
N ASP A 106 -7.66 -8.77 -26.47
CA ASP A 106 -7.70 -10.00 -27.24
C ASP A 106 -8.71 -9.90 -28.39
N ALA A 107 -9.89 -9.31 -28.14
CA ALA A 107 -10.88 -9.03 -29.17
C ALA A 107 -10.32 -8.07 -30.23
N LEU A 108 -9.70 -6.96 -29.82
CA LEU A 108 -9.06 -5.99 -30.73
C LEU A 108 -7.91 -6.61 -31.52
N ALA A 109 -7.09 -7.44 -30.89
CA ALA A 109 -6.01 -8.17 -31.52
C ALA A 109 -6.53 -9.09 -32.63
N SER A 110 -7.63 -9.81 -32.37
CA SER A 110 -8.32 -10.65 -33.37
C SER A 110 -8.83 -9.85 -34.57
N PHE A 111 -9.23 -8.59 -34.39
CA PHE A 111 -9.64 -7.73 -35.50
C PHE A 111 -8.46 -7.24 -36.33
N THR A 112 -7.33 -6.89 -35.68
CA THR A 112 -6.10 -6.46 -36.37
C THR A 112 -5.37 -7.60 -37.10
N SER A 113 -5.41 -8.84 -36.61
CA SER A 113 -4.75 -9.99 -37.25
C SER A 113 -5.62 -10.77 -38.24
N GLY A 114 -6.91 -10.44 -38.35
CA GLY A 114 -7.90 -11.13 -39.20
C GLY A 114 -8.02 -10.54 -40.62
N ALA A 115 -9.14 -10.84 -41.29
CA ALA A 115 -9.44 -10.40 -42.67
C ALA A 115 -9.39 -8.87 -42.89
N TYR A 116 -9.42 -8.08 -41.82
CA TYR A 116 -9.36 -6.62 -41.82
C TYR A 116 -7.94 -6.03 -41.80
N SER A 117 -6.91 -6.86 -41.63
CA SER A 117 -5.47 -6.48 -41.73
C SER A 117 -5.12 -5.82 -43.07
N LYS A 118 -5.84 -6.17 -44.15
CA LYS A 118 -5.67 -5.56 -45.49
C LYS A 118 -6.21 -4.13 -45.59
N TYR A 119 -7.00 -3.67 -44.63
CA TYR A 119 -7.59 -2.33 -44.58
C TYR A 119 -6.95 -1.46 -43.49
N LEU A 120 -5.82 -1.89 -42.92
CA LEU A 120 -5.12 -1.23 -41.83
C LEU A 120 -3.80 -0.62 -42.35
N GLN A 121 -3.65 0.70 -42.27
CA GLN A 121 -2.39 1.38 -42.65
C GLN A 121 -1.23 1.01 -41.72
N GLU A 122 -1.48 0.80 -40.42
CA GLU A 122 -0.53 0.28 -39.43
C GLU A 122 -1.25 -0.65 -38.44
N ASN A 123 -0.67 -1.82 -38.14
CA ASN A 123 -1.20 -2.77 -37.14
C ASN A 123 -0.89 -2.31 -35.70
N LEU A 124 -1.38 -1.13 -35.32
CA LEU A 124 -1.08 -0.52 -34.03
C LEU A 124 -2.36 -0.13 -33.30
N ILE A 125 -2.65 -0.82 -32.20
CA ILE A 125 -3.77 -0.49 -31.30
C ILE A 125 -3.38 0.77 -30.52
N THR A 126 -4.03 1.90 -30.81
CA THR A 126 -3.77 3.17 -30.11
C THR A 126 -4.92 3.51 -29.16
N MET A 127 -4.59 4.21 -28.08
CA MET A 127 -5.58 4.67 -27.09
C MET A 127 -5.84 6.17 -27.30
N ARG A 128 -7.08 6.55 -27.62
CA ARG A 128 -7.50 7.96 -27.75
C ARG A 128 -8.70 8.22 -26.85
N SER A 129 -8.56 9.15 -25.90
CA SER A 129 -9.62 9.53 -24.95
C SER A 129 -10.23 8.34 -24.18
N GLY A 130 -9.41 7.36 -23.79
CA GLY A 130 -9.86 6.18 -23.04
C GLY A 130 -10.58 5.13 -23.88
N ARG A 131 -10.62 5.28 -25.22
CA ARG A 131 -11.16 4.28 -26.14
C ARG A 131 -10.04 3.70 -26.99
N TYR A 132 -10.10 2.41 -27.23
CA TYR A 132 -9.24 1.75 -28.20
C TYR A 132 -9.68 2.17 -29.60
N VAL A 133 -8.75 2.74 -30.37
CA VAL A 133 -9.00 3.18 -31.75
C VAL A 133 -8.09 2.38 -32.67
N ILE A 134 -8.71 1.86 -33.73
CA ILE A 134 -8.04 1.21 -34.83
C ILE A 134 -8.07 2.22 -35.99
N PRO A 135 -6.91 2.77 -36.41
CA PRO A 135 -6.85 3.65 -37.58
C PRO A 135 -7.07 2.81 -38.85
N VAL A 136 -8.20 3.04 -39.52
CA VAL A 136 -8.45 2.56 -40.89
C VAL A 136 -7.69 3.40 -41.89
#